data_AF-A0A1Z5K2E0-F1
#
_entry.id   AF-A0A1Z5K2E0-F1
#
_cell.length_a   1.000
_cell.length_b   1.000
_cell.length_c   1.000
_cell.angle_alpha   90.00
_cell.angle_beta   90.00
_cell.angle_gamma   90.00
#
_symmetry.space_group_name_H-M   'P 1'
#
loop_
_entity.id
_entity.type
_entity.pdbx_description
1 polymer ?
#
loop_
_entity_poly.entity_id
_entity_poly.type
_entity_poly.pdbx_seq_one_letter_code
_entity_poly.pdbx_strand_id
1 'polypeptide(L)'
;MAAAYNNQSVAEQNSVDLAWHILMDSAFSNLKACLFKTEGDLRRLRQLVVNSVMATDIFDKDLGAMRKKRWADAFHNPDSKEEIDTQIHRKATIVIEHLIQASDVSHTMQHWHVYQKWNERLFEEMYLGYKAGLLENDPSVNWYKGELGFFDNYIIPLTKKLKECGVFGVSSDEYLNYATNNRAEWEKKGEEIVQKFLEKYG
;
A
#
# COMPACT_ATOMS: atom_id res chain seq x y z
N MET A 1 16.06 15.82 -3.12
CA MET A 1 15.30 14.73 -2.48
C MET A 1 15.72 13.37 -3.03
N ALA A 2 15.55 13.10 -4.34
CA ALA A 2 15.91 11.83 -4.97
C ALA A 2 17.35 11.32 -4.67
N ALA A 3 18.36 12.20 -4.80
CA ALA A 3 19.75 11.87 -4.48
C ALA A 3 20.02 11.56 -2.99
N ALA A 4 19.22 12.11 -2.07
CA ALA A 4 19.38 11.86 -0.63
C ALA A 4 18.95 10.43 -0.24
N TYR A 5 18.12 9.80 -1.07
CA TYR A 5 17.56 8.47 -0.85
C TYR A 5 18.01 7.46 -1.91
N ASN A 6 19.07 7.76 -2.66
CA ASN A 6 19.61 6.91 -3.73
C ASN A 6 18.55 6.45 -4.77
N ASN A 7 17.55 7.32 -5.05
CA ASN A 7 16.42 7.03 -5.93
C ASN A 7 15.54 5.83 -5.50
N GLN A 8 15.59 5.39 -4.24
CA GLN A 8 14.78 4.30 -3.73
C GLN A 8 13.69 4.84 -2.79
N SER A 9 12.42 4.48 -3.03
CA SER A 9 11.27 4.84 -2.17
C SER A 9 11.31 6.28 -1.65
N VAL A 10 11.57 7.22 -2.57
CA VAL A 10 11.93 8.61 -2.24
C VAL A 10 10.82 9.31 -1.46
N ALA A 11 9.56 9.06 -1.82
CA ALA A 11 8.40 9.66 -1.19
C ALA A 11 8.13 9.07 0.20
N GLU A 12 8.26 7.75 0.34
CA GLU A 12 8.06 7.01 1.59
C GLU A 12 9.14 7.37 2.61
N GLN A 13 10.40 7.40 2.19
CA GLN A 13 11.51 7.80 3.08
C GLN A 13 11.37 9.26 3.53
N ASN A 14 11.01 10.17 2.62
CA ASN A 14 10.72 11.56 2.99
C ASN A 14 9.56 11.66 3.98
N SER A 15 8.51 10.85 3.81
CA SER A 15 7.36 10.81 4.72
C SER A 15 7.76 10.33 6.12
N VAL A 16 8.61 9.30 6.21
CA VAL A 16 9.17 8.83 7.48
C VAL A 16 9.98 9.93 8.16
N ASP A 17 10.88 10.58 7.44
CA ASP A 17 11.75 11.61 8.02
C ASP A 17 10.94 12.81 8.52
N LEU A 18 9.98 13.29 7.73
CA LEU A 18 9.09 14.39 8.11
C LEU A 18 8.25 14.03 9.33
N ALA A 19 7.57 12.88 9.31
CA ALA A 19 6.72 12.45 10.42
C ALA A 19 7.54 12.25 11.70
N TRP A 20 8.74 11.69 11.59
CA TRP A 20 9.61 11.48 12.74
C TRP A 20 10.12 12.80 13.30
N HIS A 21 10.51 13.73 12.44
CA HIS A 21 10.93 15.07 12.85
C HIS A 21 9.83 15.79 13.63
N ILE A 22 8.59 15.77 13.13
CA ILE A 22 7.43 16.35 13.80
C ILE A 22 7.17 15.68 15.15
N LEU A 23 7.16 14.35 15.21
CA LEU A 23 6.93 13.60 16.47
C LEU A 23 7.99 13.92 17.53
N MET A 24 9.23 14.16 17.11
CA MET A 24 10.33 14.49 18.02
C MET A 24 10.26 15.91 18.57
N ASP A 25 9.41 16.79 18.03
CA ASP A 25 9.22 18.14 18.57
C ASP A 25 8.78 18.12 20.05
N SER A 26 9.16 19.17 20.79
CA SER A 26 8.81 19.36 22.20
C SER A 26 7.30 19.43 22.45
N ALA A 27 6.51 19.91 21.48
CA ALA A 27 5.06 20.01 21.55
C ALA A 27 4.37 18.64 21.72
N PHE A 28 5.01 17.56 21.27
CA PHE A 28 4.49 16.19 21.38
C PHE A 28 5.06 15.42 22.58
N SER A 29 5.65 16.09 23.57
CA SER A 29 6.23 15.44 24.77
C SER A 29 5.27 14.49 25.48
N ASN A 30 4.01 14.90 25.69
CA ASN A 30 2.99 14.06 26.32
C ASN A 30 2.66 12.82 25.46
N LEU A 31 2.53 12.98 24.14
CA LEU A 31 2.28 11.86 23.24
C LEU A 31 3.47 10.88 23.23
N LYS A 32 4.70 11.39 23.16
CA LYS A 32 5.92 10.58 23.23
C LYS A 32 5.98 9.76 24.53
N ALA A 33 5.68 10.38 25.67
CA ALA A 33 5.65 9.70 26.97
C ALA A 33 4.59 8.58 27.04
N CYS A 34 3.50 8.69 26.28
CA CYS A 34 2.49 7.63 26.15
C CYS A 34 2.93 6.51 25.19
N LEU A 35 3.65 6.85 24.10
CA LEU A 35 4.02 5.91 23.05
C LEU A 35 5.26 5.08 23.37
N PHE A 36 6.25 5.68 24.05
CA PHE A 36 7.49 5.00 24.42
C PHE A 36 8.00 5.53 25.76
N LYS A 37 8.29 4.60 26.69
CA LYS A 37 8.81 4.94 28.02
C LYS A 37 10.31 4.70 28.13
N THR A 38 10.84 3.84 27.27
CA THR A 38 12.25 3.46 27.22
C THR A 38 12.85 3.69 25.84
N GLU A 39 14.17 3.76 25.77
CA GLU A 39 14.92 3.75 24.51
C GLU A 39 14.61 2.50 23.66
N GLY A 40 14.32 1.36 24.32
CA GLY A 40 13.90 0.14 23.64
C GLY A 40 12.56 0.30 22.92
N ASP A 41 11.57 0.91 23.59
CA ASP A 41 10.26 1.19 23.01
C ASP A 41 10.37 2.16 21.84
N LEU A 42 11.21 3.20 21.98
CA LEU A 42 11.46 4.18 20.92
C LEU A 42 12.03 3.51 19.67
N ARG A 43 13.05 2.65 19.83
CA ARG A 43 13.65 1.90 18.71
C ARG A 43 12.63 0.97 18.06
N ARG A 44 11.83 0.26 18.87
CA ARG A 44 10.78 -0.63 18.37
C ARG A 44 9.71 0.12 17.60
N LEU A 45 9.22 1.25 18.11
CA LEU A 45 8.26 2.09 17.42
C LEU A 45 8.83 2.61 16.10
N ARG A 46 10.07 3.11 16.10
CA ARG A 46 10.74 3.56 14.87
C ARG A 46 10.79 2.45 13.84
N GLN A 47 11.19 1.24 14.26
CA GLN A 47 11.25 0.10 13.35
C GLN A 47 9.89 -0.23 12.75
N LEU A 48 8.82 -0.23 13.56
CA LEU A 48 7.46 -0.49 13.08
C LEU A 48 6.99 0.58 12.09
N VAL A 49 7.21 1.86 12.40
CA VAL A 49 6.84 2.98 11.51
C VAL A 49 7.59 2.89 10.18
N VAL A 50 8.92 2.70 10.23
CA VAL A 50 9.74 2.56 9.02
C VAL A 50 9.26 1.38 8.19
N ASN A 51 9.13 0.19 8.79
CA ASN A 51 8.70 -0.99 8.04
C ASN A 51 7.31 -0.82 7.42
N SER A 52 6.38 -0.17 8.14
CA SER A 52 5.02 0.07 7.69
C SER A 52 4.96 1.03 6.50
N VAL A 53 5.64 2.18 6.60
CA VAL A 53 5.64 3.19 5.52
C VAL A 53 6.45 2.71 4.33
N MET A 54 7.60 2.05 4.53
CA MET A 54 8.35 1.47 3.41
C MET A 54 7.60 0.34 2.69
N ALA A 55 6.59 -0.27 3.34
CA ALA A 55 5.75 -1.26 2.71
C ALA A 55 4.75 -0.66 1.71
N THR A 56 4.44 0.65 1.77
CA THR A 56 3.51 1.31 0.83
C THR A 56 4.14 1.60 -0.53
N ASP A 57 5.46 1.51 -0.68
CA ASP A 57 6.08 1.49 -1.99
C ASP A 57 5.82 0.14 -2.68
N ILE A 58 4.74 0.09 -3.44
CA ILE A 58 4.26 -1.09 -4.16
C ILE A 58 4.85 -1.21 -5.57
N PHE A 59 5.48 -0.14 -6.08
CA PHE A 59 6.04 -0.08 -7.43
C PHE A 59 7.49 -0.56 -7.49
N ASP A 60 8.23 -0.48 -6.39
CA ASP A 60 9.56 -1.07 -6.29
C ASP A 60 9.48 -2.62 -6.33
N LYS A 61 10.03 -3.18 -7.41
CA LYS A 61 10.03 -4.62 -7.69
C LYS A 61 10.88 -5.42 -6.72
N ASP A 62 12.00 -4.85 -6.24
CA ASP A 62 12.91 -5.51 -5.32
C ASP A 62 12.30 -5.57 -3.92
N LEU A 63 11.69 -4.46 -3.46
CA LEU A 63 10.88 -4.45 -2.25
C LEU A 63 9.71 -5.44 -2.36
N GLY A 64 9.05 -5.49 -3.53
CA GLY A 64 8.00 -6.46 -3.82
C GLY A 64 8.45 -7.92 -3.67
N ALA A 65 9.62 -8.27 -4.22
CA ALA A 65 10.21 -9.60 -4.10
C ALA A 65 10.58 -9.94 -2.65
N MET A 66 11.19 -9.00 -1.93
CA MET A 66 11.54 -9.18 -0.52
C MET A 66 10.31 -9.42 0.35
N ARG A 67 9.21 -8.70 0.12
CA ARG A 67 7.93 -8.92 0.81
C ARG A 67 7.34 -10.30 0.54
N LYS A 68 7.35 -10.75 -0.72
CA LYS A 68 6.90 -12.11 -1.08
C LYS A 68 7.71 -13.19 -0.35
N LYS A 69 9.04 -13.02 -0.28
CA LYS A 69 9.93 -13.92 0.45
C LYS A 69 9.59 -13.94 1.95
N ARG A 70 9.49 -12.76 2.59
CA ARG A 70 9.16 -12.66 4.01
C ARG A 70 7.80 -13.25 4.36
N TRP A 71 6.80 -13.12 3.48
CA TRP A 71 5.50 -13.78 3.64
C TRP A 71 5.64 -15.30 3.64
N ALA A 72 6.34 -15.85 2.65
CA ALA A 72 6.59 -17.29 2.58
C ALA A 72 7.37 -17.79 3.81
N ASP A 73 8.39 -17.07 4.26
CA ASP A 73 9.16 -17.41 5.45
C ASP A 73 8.30 -17.38 6.72
N ALA A 74 7.34 -16.46 6.82
CA ALA A 74 6.48 -16.31 8.00
C ALA A 74 5.32 -17.32 8.05
N PHE A 75 4.72 -17.67 6.90
CA PHE A 75 3.50 -18.47 6.85
C PHE A 75 3.69 -19.87 6.24
N HIS A 76 4.74 -20.11 5.46
CA HIS A 76 4.97 -21.36 4.73
C HIS A 76 6.29 -22.06 5.10
N ASN A 77 6.91 -21.71 6.22
CA ASN A 77 8.09 -22.40 6.75
C ASN A 77 7.74 -23.30 7.95
N PRO A 78 7.38 -24.58 7.73
CA PRO A 78 7.02 -25.50 8.80
C PRO A 78 8.23 -25.98 9.65
N ASP A 79 9.46 -25.79 9.18
CA ASP A 79 10.69 -26.31 9.80
C ASP A 79 11.48 -25.24 10.60
N SER A 80 10.83 -24.11 10.92
CA SER A 80 11.42 -23.04 11.71
C SER A 80 11.83 -23.54 13.11
N LYS A 81 13.15 -23.60 13.37
CA LYS A 81 13.74 -23.87 14.69
C LYS A 81 13.72 -22.65 15.63
N GLU A 82 13.08 -21.56 15.23
CA GLU A 82 13.04 -20.32 16.02
C GLU A 82 12.16 -20.48 17.26
N GLU A 83 12.51 -19.75 18.31
CA GLU A 83 11.66 -19.65 19.50
C GLU A 83 10.26 -19.12 19.13
N ILE A 84 9.25 -19.63 19.82
CA ILE A 84 7.82 -19.33 19.54
C ILE A 84 7.56 -17.82 19.52
N ASP A 85 8.10 -17.08 20.49
CA ASP A 85 7.93 -15.62 20.57
C ASP A 85 8.53 -14.88 19.37
N THR A 86 9.67 -15.36 18.86
CA THR A 86 10.31 -14.80 17.67
C THR A 86 9.44 -15.05 16.42
N GLN A 87 8.84 -16.22 16.30
CA GLN A 87 7.90 -16.53 15.22
C GLN A 87 6.65 -15.64 15.28
N ILE A 88 6.10 -15.43 16.49
CA ILE A 88 4.94 -14.55 16.71
C ILE A 88 5.28 -13.10 16.32
N HIS A 89 6.42 -12.57 16.78
CA HIS A 89 6.82 -11.20 16.45
C HIS A 89 7.08 -11.00 14.95
N ARG A 90 7.68 -11.98 14.28
CA ARG A 90 7.85 -11.97 12.82
C ARG A 90 6.51 -11.93 12.10
N LYS A 91 5.60 -12.87 12.43
CA LYS A 91 4.25 -12.92 11.85
C LYS A 91 3.50 -11.61 12.07
N ALA A 92 3.54 -11.06 13.28
CA ALA A 92 2.90 -9.78 13.60
C ALA A 92 3.43 -8.63 12.72
N THR A 93 4.75 -8.55 12.52
CA THR A 93 5.35 -7.52 11.66
C THR A 93 4.87 -7.64 10.22
N ILE A 94 4.87 -8.86 9.67
CA ILE A 94 4.41 -9.10 8.29
C ILE A 94 2.92 -8.82 8.12
N VAL A 95 2.10 -9.13 9.13
CA VAL A 95 0.67 -8.81 9.13
C VAL A 95 0.44 -7.30 9.15
N ILE A 96 1.18 -6.54 9.96
CA ILE A 96 1.07 -5.07 10.01
C ILE A 96 1.41 -4.46 8.65
N GLU A 97 2.48 -4.93 8.00
CA GLU A 97 2.85 -4.45 6.66
C GLU A 97 1.74 -4.70 5.63
N HIS A 98 1.16 -5.91 5.61
CA HIS A 98 0.07 -6.24 4.68
C HIS A 98 -1.21 -5.47 5.00
N LEU A 99 -1.47 -5.19 6.28
CA LEU A 99 -2.60 -4.35 6.70
C LEU A 99 -2.46 -2.93 6.17
N ILE A 100 -1.27 -2.35 6.28
CA ILE A 100 -1.00 -1.00 5.79
C ILE A 100 -1.11 -0.95 4.27
N GLN A 101 -0.55 -1.94 3.56
CA GLN A 101 -0.71 -2.06 2.11
C GLN A 101 -2.17 -2.16 1.69
N ALA A 102 -2.95 -3.04 2.35
CA ALA A 102 -4.38 -3.16 2.07
C ALA A 102 -5.15 -1.87 2.35
N SER A 103 -4.76 -1.13 3.39
CA SER A 103 -5.37 0.14 3.75
C SER A 103 -5.11 1.20 2.68
N ASP A 104 -3.89 1.26 2.16
CA ASP A 104 -3.45 2.23 1.14
C ASP A 104 -4.24 2.07 -0.18
N VAL A 105 -4.52 0.83 -0.59
CA VAL A 105 -5.28 0.53 -1.82
C VAL A 105 -6.74 0.15 -1.57
N SER A 106 -7.26 0.42 -0.36
CA SER A 106 -8.56 -0.06 0.10
C SER A 106 -9.75 0.36 -0.78
N HIS A 107 -9.64 1.49 -1.49
CA HIS A 107 -10.67 1.97 -2.41
C HIS A 107 -10.98 0.96 -3.54
N THR A 108 -10.03 0.12 -3.92
CA THR A 108 -10.20 -0.92 -4.95
C THR A 108 -11.01 -2.12 -4.48
N MET A 109 -11.12 -2.33 -3.17
CA MET A 109 -11.85 -3.41 -2.51
C MET A 109 -13.08 -2.89 -1.74
N GLN A 110 -13.59 -1.72 -2.13
CA GLN A 110 -14.82 -1.11 -1.64
C GLN A 110 -15.92 -1.13 -2.71
N HIS A 111 -17.11 -0.63 -2.38
CA HIS A 111 -18.21 -0.52 -3.33
C HIS A 111 -17.82 0.26 -4.60
N TRP A 112 -18.33 -0.17 -5.77
CA TRP A 112 -17.98 0.35 -7.09
C TRP A 112 -17.89 1.87 -7.19
N HIS A 113 -18.88 2.58 -6.63
CA HIS A 113 -18.90 4.05 -6.66
C HIS A 113 -17.73 4.71 -5.91
N VAL A 114 -17.26 4.07 -4.83
CA VAL A 114 -16.09 4.55 -4.07
C VAL A 114 -14.81 4.30 -4.85
N TYR A 115 -14.66 3.11 -5.44
CA TYR A 115 -13.55 2.81 -6.35
C TYR A 115 -13.49 3.84 -7.49
N GLN A 116 -14.60 4.06 -8.19
CA GLN A 116 -14.65 4.97 -9.33
C GLN A 116 -14.28 6.42 -8.95
N LYS A 117 -14.77 6.90 -7.79
CA LYS A 117 -14.45 8.23 -7.27
C LYS A 117 -12.95 8.42 -7.01
N TRP A 118 -12.29 7.44 -6.40
CA TRP A 118 -10.87 7.54 -6.08
C TRP A 118 -9.98 7.28 -7.30
N ASN A 119 -10.40 6.39 -8.20
CA ASN A 119 -9.74 6.17 -9.48
C ASN A 119 -9.76 7.45 -10.35
N GLU A 120 -10.88 8.19 -10.38
CA GLU A 120 -10.98 9.47 -11.06
C GLU A 120 -10.01 10.51 -10.51
N ARG A 121 -9.90 10.61 -9.18
CA ARG A 121 -8.99 11.57 -8.52
C ARG A 121 -7.53 11.28 -8.80
N LEU A 122 -7.15 10.00 -8.81
CA LEU A 122 -5.81 9.59 -9.20
C LEU A 122 -5.55 9.88 -10.68
N PHE A 123 -6.54 9.65 -11.55
CA PHE A 123 -6.43 10.03 -12.96
C PHE A 123 -6.23 11.53 -13.12
N GLU A 124 -7.02 12.35 -12.43
CA GLU A 124 -6.90 13.82 -12.44
C GLU A 124 -5.49 14.27 -12.04
N GLU A 125 -4.98 13.77 -10.91
CA GLU A 125 -3.63 14.09 -10.44
C GLU A 125 -2.56 13.75 -11.48
N MET A 126 -2.61 12.54 -12.03
CA MET A 126 -1.66 12.08 -13.04
C MET A 126 -1.79 12.88 -14.35
N TYR A 127 -3.01 13.17 -14.79
CA TYR A 127 -3.24 13.90 -16.03
C TYR A 127 -2.78 15.36 -15.92
N LEU A 128 -3.04 16.02 -14.80
CA LEU A 128 -2.53 17.37 -14.53
C LEU A 128 -0.99 17.38 -14.44
N GLY A 129 -0.38 16.35 -13.84
CA GLY A 129 1.07 16.17 -13.83
C GLY A 129 1.65 16.04 -15.25
N TYR A 130 1.00 15.27 -16.12
CA TYR A 130 1.37 15.16 -17.54
C TYR A 130 1.24 16.50 -18.27
N LYS A 131 0.11 17.22 -18.12
CA LYS A 131 -0.11 18.54 -18.74
C LYS A 131 0.90 19.59 -18.26
N ALA A 132 1.39 19.46 -17.03
CA ALA A 132 2.44 20.31 -16.46
C ALA A 132 3.86 19.92 -16.90
N GLY A 133 4.04 18.84 -17.68
CA GLY A 133 5.34 18.34 -18.10
C GLY A 133 6.14 17.63 -16.99
N LEU A 134 5.48 17.25 -15.89
CA LEU A 134 6.09 16.50 -14.78
C LEU A 134 6.12 14.99 -15.04
N LEU A 135 5.22 14.51 -15.90
CA LEU A 135 5.17 13.13 -16.36
C LEU A 135 5.40 13.10 -17.87
N GLU A 136 6.21 12.16 -18.34
CA GLU A 136 6.54 12.01 -19.76
C GLU A 136 5.39 11.40 -20.57
N ASN A 137 4.61 10.53 -19.93
CA ASN A 137 3.59 9.71 -20.60
C ASN A 137 2.19 10.20 -20.26
N ASP A 138 1.33 10.27 -21.28
CA ASP A 138 -0.10 10.52 -21.11
C ASP A 138 -0.75 9.33 -20.39
N PRO A 139 -1.31 9.52 -19.18
CA PRO A 139 -1.91 8.42 -18.42
C PRO A 139 -3.15 7.85 -19.11
N SER A 140 -3.86 8.61 -19.95
CA SER A 140 -5.11 8.18 -20.62
C SER A 140 -4.91 7.02 -21.58
N VAL A 141 -3.72 6.92 -22.20
CA VAL A 141 -3.40 5.90 -23.20
C VAL A 141 -3.45 4.49 -22.63
N ASN A 142 -2.99 4.32 -21.38
CA ASN A 142 -2.84 3.01 -20.75
C ASN A 142 -3.71 2.82 -19.51
N TRP A 143 -4.50 3.81 -19.09
CA TRP A 143 -5.26 3.74 -17.83
C TRP A 143 -6.16 2.50 -17.75
N TYR A 144 -6.95 2.26 -18.79
CA TYR A 144 -7.89 1.13 -18.83
C TYR A 144 -7.19 -0.23 -18.62
N LYS A 145 -6.15 -0.50 -19.42
CA LYS A 145 -5.37 -1.74 -19.36
C LYS A 145 -4.52 -1.81 -18.08
N GLY A 146 -4.00 -0.68 -17.63
CA GLY A 146 -3.22 -0.54 -16.41
C GLY A 146 -4.03 -0.95 -15.19
N GLU A 147 -5.26 -0.44 -15.05
CA GLU A 147 -6.17 -0.80 -13.96
C GLU A 147 -6.54 -2.29 -13.98
N LEU A 148 -6.83 -2.88 -15.15
CA LEU A 148 -7.04 -4.33 -15.25
C LEU A 148 -5.80 -5.11 -14.76
N GLY A 149 -4.61 -4.70 -15.21
CA GLY A 149 -3.36 -5.27 -14.76
C GLY A 149 -3.11 -5.10 -13.27
N PHE A 150 -3.52 -3.98 -12.68
CA PHE A 150 -3.42 -3.70 -11.25
C PHE A 150 -4.32 -4.61 -10.43
N PHE A 151 -5.57 -4.81 -10.86
CA PHE A 151 -6.47 -5.77 -10.21
C PHE A 151 -5.92 -7.20 -10.29
N ASP A 152 -5.55 -7.65 -11.48
CA ASP A 152 -5.18 -9.04 -11.73
C ASP A 152 -3.85 -9.42 -11.07
N ASN A 153 -2.85 -8.52 -11.10
CA ASN A 153 -1.49 -8.83 -10.64
C ASN A 153 -1.19 -8.35 -9.21
N TYR A 154 -2.02 -7.46 -8.63
CA TYR A 154 -1.77 -6.90 -7.31
C TYR A 154 -2.97 -7.01 -6.36
N ILE A 155 -4.12 -6.40 -6.66
CA ILE A 155 -5.25 -6.32 -5.71
C ILE A 155 -5.86 -7.69 -5.41
N ILE A 156 -6.13 -8.51 -6.42
CA ILE A 156 -6.72 -9.84 -6.22
C ILE A 156 -5.73 -10.76 -5.46
N PRO A 157 -4.43 -10.84 -5.81
CA PRO A 157 -3.46 -11.55 -5.00
C PRO A 157 -3.35 -11.05 -3.55
N LEU A 158 -3.43 -9.73 -3.32
CA LEU A 158 -3.40 -9.15 -1.98
C LEU A 158 -4.63 -9.57 -1.15
N THR A 159 -5.84 -9.43 -1.69
CA THR A 159 -7.07 -9.82 -0.99
C THR A 159 -7.14 -11.31 -0.67
N LYS A 160 -6.59 -12.18 -1.55
CA LYS A 160 -6.43 -13.61 -1.25
C LYS A 160 -5.51 -13.85 -0.04
N LYS A 161 -4.38 -13.15 0.06
CA LYS A 161 -3.50 -13.24 1.24
C LYS A 161 -4.18 -12.76 2.52
N LEU A 162 -4.96 -11.67 2.45
CA LEU A 162 -5.72 -11.17 3.62
C LEU A 162 -6.72 -12.21 4.11
N LYS A 163 -7.38 -12.92 3.18
CA LYS A 163 -8.26 -14.04 3.50
C LYS A 163 -7.51 -15.23 4.09
N GLU A 164 -6.42 -15.65 3.46
CA GLU A 164 -5.62 -16.82 3.87
C GLU A 164 -4.97 -16.66 5.24
N CYS A 165 -4.59 -15.44 5.63
CA CYS A 165 -3.89 -15.24 6.90
C CYS A 165 -4.78 -15.42 8.14
N GLY A 166 -6.11 -15.46 8.00
CA GLY A 166 -7.06 -15.71 9.08
C GLY A 166 -7.16 -14.61 10.14
N VAL A 167 -6.36 -13.55 10.06
CA VAL A 167 -6.34 -12.44 11.02
C VAL A 167 -7.55 -11.53 10.87
N PHE A 168 -8.06 -11.36 9.65
CA PHE A 168 -9.08 -10.36 9.32
C PHE A 168 -10.53 -10.86 9.40
N GLY A 169 -10.73 -12.11 9.84
CA GLY A 169 -12.06 -12.70 10.01
C GLY A 169 -12.94 -12.60 8.76
N VAL A 170 -14.26 -12.49 8.99
CA VAL A 170 -15.28 -12.48 7.92
C VAL A 170 -15.16 -11.30 6.95
N SER A 171 -14.56 -10.18 7.37
CA SER A 171 -14.37 -9.00 6.50
C SER A 171 -13.42 -9.27 5.33
N SER A 172 -12.55 -10.27 5.45
CA SER A 172 -11.62 -10.62 4.36
C SER A 172 -12.30 -11.23 3.12
N ASP A 173 -13.43 -11.91 3.31
CA ASP A 173 -14.24 -12.44 2.21
C ASP A 173 -14.91 -11.30 1.41
N GLU A 174 -15.36 -10.25 2.11
CA GLU A 174 -15.96 -9.08 1.47
C GLU A 174 -14.97 -8.34 0.56
N TYR A 175 -13.71 -8.18 0.99
CA TYR A 175 -12.68 -7.51 0.20
C TYR A 175 -12.40 -8.21 -1.12
N LEU A 176 -12.26 -9.55 -1.10
CA LEU A 176 -12.04 -10.33 -2.31
C LEU A 176 -13.24 -10.24 -3.26
N ASN A 177 -14.46 -10.27 -2.73
CA ASN A 177 -15.68 -10.11 -3.52
C ASN A 177 -15.77 -8.73 -4.17
N TYR A 178 -15.54 -7.65 -3.41
CA TYR A 178 -15.55 -6.30 -3.97
C TYR A 178 -14.45 -6.10 -5.01
N ALA A 179 -13.23 -6.56 -4.76
CA ALA A 179 -12.14 -6.46 -5.73
C ALA A 179 -12.47 -7.18 -7.04
N THR A 180 -13.00 -8.41 -6.96
CA THR A 180 -13.37 -9.19 -8.15
C THR A 180 -14.53 -8.54 -8.92
N ASN A 181 -15.54 -8.03 -8.20
CA ASN A 181 -16.66 -7.33 -8.82
C ASN A 181 -16.22 -6.01 -9.47
N ASN A 182 -15.38 -5.21 -8.81
CA ASN A 182 -14.86 -3.97 -9.37
C ASN A 182 -14.02 -4.23 -10.61
N ARG A 183 -13.16 -5.27 -10.60
CA ARG A 183 -12.41 -5.70 -11.79
C ARG A 183 -13.34 -6.03 -12.96
N ALA A 184 -14.41 -6.80 -12.71
CA ALA A 184 -15.38 -7.18 -13.74
C ALA A 184 -16.22 -6.00 -14.26
N GLU A 185 -16.59 -5.06 -13.39
CA GLU A 185 -17.28 -3.83 -13.78
C GLU A 185 -16.36 -2.91 -14.58
N TRP A 186 -15.09 -2.80 -14.19
CA TRP A 186 -14.08 -2.04 -14.92
C TRP A 186 -13.82 -2.61 -16.31
N GLU A 187 -13.74 -3.94 -16.47
CA GLU A 187 -13.63 -4.56 -17.80
C GLU A 187 -14.80 -4.20 -18.73
N LYS A 188 -16.01 -4.05 -18.19
CA LYS A 188 -17.20 -3.72 -19.00
C LYS A 188 -17.32 -2.23 -19.33
N LYS A 189 -16.87 -1.36 -18.43
CA LYS A 189 -17.19 0.09 -18.45
C LYS A 189 -15.96 0.99 -18.49
N GLY A 190 -14.76 0.45 -18.29
CA GLY A 190 -13.54 1.19 -18.05
C GLY A 190 -13.12 2.07 -19.22
N GLU A 191 -13.27 1.61 -20.46
CA GLU A 191 -12.97 2.43 -21.65
C GLU A 191 -13.87 3.69 -21.71
N GLU A 192 -15.18 3.53 -21.50
CA GLU A 192 -16.12 4.65 -21.47
C GLU A 192 -15.84 5.61 -20.30
N ILE A 193 -15.44 5.08 -19.14
CA ILE A 193 -15.09 5.88 -17.97
C ILE A 193 -13.83 6.70 -18.23
N VAL A 194 -12.79 6.10 -18.81
CA VAL A 194 -11.55 6.81 -19.17
C VAL A 194 -11.84 7.92 -20.19
N GLN A 195 -12.71 7.67 -21.16
CA GLN A 195 -13.13 8.70 -22.11
C GLN A 195 -13.81 9.88 -21.39
N LYS A 196 -14.69 9.62 -20.41
CA LYS A 196 -15.32 10.67 -19.59
C LYS A 196 -14.31 11.44 -18.75
N PHE A 197 -13.28 10.78 -18.23
CA PHE A 197 -12.20 11.46 -17.51
C PHE A 197 -11.40 12.37 -18.45
N LEU A 198 -11.08 11.89 -19.65
CA LEU A 198 -10.36 12.67 -20.65
C LEU A 198 -11.18 13.88 -21.12
N GLU A 199 -12.49 13.74 -21.31
CA GLU A 199 -13.37 14.87 -21.65
C GLU A 199 -13.43 15.93 -20.54
N LYS A 200 -13.29 15.50 -19.28
CA LYS A 200 -13.36 16.40 -18.12
C LYS A 200 -12.05 17.14 -17.86
N TYR A 201 -10.90 16.51 -18.08
CA TYR A 201 -9.59 17.04 -17.70
C TYR A 201 -8.65 17.36 -18.87
N GLY A 202 -8.97 16.89 -20.09
CA GLY A 202 -8.22 17.10 -21.34
C GLY A 202 -8.16 18.55 -21.81
#